data_AF-A0AAD5CE51-F1
#
_entry.id   AF-A0AAD5CE51-F1
#
_cell.length_a   1.000
_cell.length_b   1.000
_cell.length_c   1.000
_cell.angle_alpha   90.00
_cell.angle_beta   90.00
_cell.angle_gamma   90.00
#
_symmetry.space_group_name_H-M   'P 1'
#
loop_
_entity.id
_entity.type
_entity.pdbx_description
1 polymer ?
#
loop_
_entity_poly.entity_id
_entity_poly.type
_entity_poly.pdbx_seq_one_letter_code
_entity_poly.pdbx_strand_id
1 'polypeptide(L)'
;SIASFGIYRAFFLYKPVYSSFQNWDLINSFVKMGPKRIFSDKIKNAIYDWSYNQGYIDAFYGTFFTTGVRKLTKLTHFFYRRIIDGIPNEVGFISFFVAEILAFVHWWVSEILSITYVVLKGYLYNPDKSGIQKQKRQLDQRMRLHYKVAIEQIKQVRIDTYQYAWIIPFLPLPVPMLIGLGLLLFPMARKSLRRMWAFQSVLLLSIVMIFSINLSIQQINSNFVYQYVWSWIINNDFSLEFGYLIDPLTSIMSILITTVGIMVLIYSDNYMSHDHGYLRFFAYMSFFSTSMLGLVTSSNLIQIYIFWQLVGMCSYLLIGFWFTRPVAAKACQKAFVTNHVGDFDLLLGILGFYWITGSFEFRDLFQIFNNLISNNEVDFLFVTLCAVLLFA
;
A
#
# COMPACT_ATOMS: atom_id res chain seq x y z
N SER A 1 -27.89 -11.82 -12.15
CA SER A 1 -28.45 -11.02 -13.26
C SER A 1 -27.44 -9.98 -13.78
N ILE A 2 -26.79 -9.19 -12.91
CA ILE A 2 -25.72 -8.23 -13.31
C ILE A 2 -24.39 -8.90 -13.70
N ALA A 3 -23.94 -9.90 -12.93
CA ALA A 3 -22.70 -10.64 -13.24
C ALA A 3 -22.71 -11.35 -14.61
N SER A 4 -23.87 -11.86 -15.05
CA SER A 4 -24.01 -12.50 -16.37
C SER A 4 -23.93 -11.50 -17.52
N PHE A 5 -24.34 -10.25 -17.31
CA PHE A 5 -24.25 -9.19 -18.32
C PHE A 5 -22.80 -8.68 -18.48
N GLY A 6 -22.05 -8.61 -17.39
CA GLY A 6 -20.60 -8.36 -17.41
C GLY A 6 -19.81 -9.46 -18.14
N ILE A 7 -20.15 -10.73 -17.91
CA ILE A 7 -19.55 -11.88 -18.62
C ILE A 7 -19.89 -11.85 -20.12
N TYR A 8 -21.11 -11.46 -20.49
CA TYR A 8 -21.54 -11.35 -21.88
C TYR A 8 -20.81 -10.22 -22.65
N ARG A 9 -20.63 -9.04 -22.01
CA ARG A 9 -19.79 -7.96 -22.55
C ARG A 9 -18.33 -8.37 -22.66
N ALA A 10 -17.78 -9.05 -21.65
CA ALA A 10 -16.42 -9.54 -21.67
C ALA A 10 -16.19 -10.56 -22.80
N PHE A 11 -17.14 -11.45 -23.08
CA PHE A 11 -17.06 -12.41 -24.19
C PHE A 11 -17.07 -11.72 -25.57
N PHE A 12 -17.87 -10.67 -25.75
CA PHE A 12 -17.95 -9.93 -27.01
C PHE A 12 -16.71 -9.05 -27.25
N LEU A 13 -16.16 -8.47 -26.17
CA LEU A 13 -14.94 -7.68 -26.21
C LEU A 13 -13.70 -8.60 -26.36
N TYR A 14 -13.57 -9.67 -25.59
CA TYR A 14 -12.44 -10.60 -25.66
C TYR A 14 -12.69 -11.75 -26.67
N LYS A 15 -12.66 -11.46 -27.98
CA LYS A 15 -12.55 -12.54 -28.98
C LYS A 15 -11.29 -13.40 -28.72
N PRO A 16 -11.38 -14.76 -28.77
CA PRO A 16 -10.25 -15.64 -28.48
C PRO A 16 -9.16 -15.56 -29.57
N VAL A 17 -7.91 -15.35 -29.13
CA VAL A 17 -6.72 -15.12 -29.97
C VAL A 17 -6.01 -16.45 -30.29
N TYR A 18 -6.74 -17.42 -30.83
CA TYR A 18 -6.09 -18.59 -31.42
C TYR A 18 -6.62 -18.81 -32.84
N SER A 19 -5.92 -18.21 -33.79
CA SER A 19 -5.82 -18.69 -35.17
C SER A 19 -4.35 -18.97 -35.45
N SER A 20 -3.98 -20.24 -35.31
CA SER A 20 -2.66 -20.83 -35.52
C SER A 20 -2.26 -20.93 -37.00
N PHE A 21 -2.49 -19.88 -37.80
CA PHE A 21 -2.23 -19.89 -39.25
C PHE A 21 -1.77 -18.52 -39.80
N GLN A 22 -0.77 -17.91 -39.16
CA GLN A 22 -0.17 -16.69 -39.71
C GLN A 22 1.33 -16.68 -39.46
N ASN A 23 1.98 -17.64 -40.11
CA ASN A 23 3.41 -17.79 -40.13
C ASN A 23 3.88 -17.52 -41.57
N TRP A 24 5.13 -17.07 -41.69
CA TRP A 24 5.95 -16.86 -42.91
C TRP A 24 5.99 -15.45 -43.51
N ASP A 25 6.95 -14.65 -43.02
CA ASP A 25 7.69 -13.70 -43.87
C ASP A 25 9.18 -13.73 -43.48
N LEU A 26 9.86 -14.76 -44.00
CA LEU A 26 11.31 -15.01 -43.90
C LEU A 26 12.08 -14.38 -45.09
N ILE A 27 11.50 -13.41 -45.79
CA ILE A 27 12.03 -12.91 -47.08
C ILE A 27 12.20 -11.38 -47.04
N ASN A 28 13.09 -10.89 -46.18
CA ASN A 28 13.69 -9.55 -46.41
C ASN A 28 15.07 -9.34 -45.76
N SER A 29 15.71 -10.39 -45.25
CA SER A 29 17.03 -10.32 -44.62
C SER A 29 18.22 -10.48 -45.59
N PHE A 30 17.98 -10.66 -46.90
CA PHE A 30 19.03 -11.05 -47.85
C PHE A 30 19.26 -10.15 -49.07
N VAL A 31 18.70 -8.94 -49.10
CA VAL A 31 18.89 -8.03 -50.25
C VAL A 31 19.15 -6.60 -49.79
N LYS A 32 20.41 -6.29 -49.43
CA LYS A 32 21.16 -5.12 -49.91
C LYS A 32 22.55 -5.05 -49.27
N MET A 33 23.51 -5.58 -50.03
CA MET A 33 24.95 -5.61 -49.81
C MET A 33 25.56 -4.19 -49.69
N GLY A 34 26.59 -4.03 -48.86
CA GLY A 34 27.28 -2.75 -48.59
C GLY A 34 28.29 -2.28 -49.65
N PRO A 35 29.10 -1.25 -49.31
CA PRO A 35 30.56 -1.46 -49.39
C PRO A 35 31.34 -0.85 -48.20
N LYS A 36 32.36 -1.58 -47.78
CA LYS A 36 33.02 -1.53 -46.47
C LYS A 36 34.42 -0.89 -46.56
N ARG A 37 34.53 0.37 -47.00
CA ARG A 37 35.85 1.05 -47.11
C ARG A 37 35.90 2.56 -46.79
N ILE A 38 34.81 3.31 -46.80
CA ILE A 38 34.82 4.77 -46.52
C ILE A 38 34.69 5.09 -45.02
N PHE A 39 34.07 4.20 -44.24
CA PHE A 39 33.74 4.47 -42.82
C PHE A 39 34.94 4.32 -41.87
N SER A 40 35.94 3.51 -42.24
CA SER A 40 37.07 3.17 -41.37
C SER A 40 38.02 4.36 -41.16
N ASP A 41 38.25 5.18 -42.20
CA ASP A 41 39.20 6.28 -42.12
C ASP A 41 38.60 7.49 -41.39
N LYS A 42 37.28 7.68 -41.50
CA LYS A 42 36.53 8.70 -40.75
C LYS A 42 36.52 8.42 -39.24
N ILE A 43 36.45 7.15 -38.85
CA ILE A 43 36.51 6.73 -37.44
C ILE A 43 37.93 6.92 -36.88
N LYS A 44 38.97 6.58 -37.65
CA LYS A 44 40.36 6.76 -37.20
C LYS A 44 40.70 8.23 -36.92
N ASN A 45 40.31 9.15 -37.80
CA ASN A 45 40.55 10.58 -37.57
C ASN A 45 39.76 11.13 -36.38
N ALA A 46 38.52 10.69 -36.18
CA ALA A 46 37.71 11.08 -35.02
C ALA A 46 38.29 10.60 -33.68
N ILE A 47 38.92 9.42 -33.66
CA ILE A 47 39.61 8.90 -32.47
C ILE A 47 40.91 9.68 -32.20
N TYR A 48 41.61 10.09 -33.25
CA TYR A 48 42.84 10.89 -33.14
C TYR A 48 42.56 12.30 -32.61
N ASP A 49 41.52 12.98 -33.11
CA ASP A 49 41.11 14.32 -32.66
C ASP A 49 40.57 14.30 -31.22
N TRP A 50 39.90 13.22 -30.81
CA TRP A 50 39.39 13.04 -29.45
C TRP A 50 40.50 12.81 -28.42
N SER A 51 41.61 12.19 -28.82
CA SER A 51 42.76 11.95 -27.95
C SER A 51 43.62 13.19 -27.71
N TYR A 52 43.63 14.15 -28.65
CA TYR A 52 44.52 15.31 -28.59
C TYR A 52 44.00 16.42 -27.66
N ASN A 53 42.69 16.46 -27.37
CA ASN A 53 42.07 17.51 -26.54
C ASN A 53 41.75 16.99 -25.11
N GLN A 54 42.76 16.93 -24.24
CA GLN A 54 42.67 16.54 -22.81
C GLN A 54 41.88 17.55 -21.94
N GLY A 55 40.58 17.74 -22.18
CA GLY A 55 39.71 18.60 -21.35
C GLY A 55 38.72 17.83 -20.46
N TYR A 56 38.39 16.59 -20.82
CA TYR A 56 37.25 15.89 -20.23
C TYR A 56 37.58 15.07 -18.99
N ILE A 57 38.81 14.54 -18.89
CA ILE A 57 39.19 13.59 -17.83
C ILE A 57 39.33 14.31 -16.48
N ASP A 58 39.95 15.48 -16.43
CA ASP A 58 40.17 16.21 -15.16
C ASP A 58 38.88 16.86 -14.61
N ALA A 59 38.03 17.40 -15.47
CA ALA A 59 36.73 17.94 -15.06
C ALA A 59 35.79 16.83 -14.56
N PHE A 60 35.84 15.65 -15.20
CA PHE A 60 35.08 14.47 -14.80
C PHE A 60 35.63 13.89 -13.49
N TYR A 61 36.95 13.80 -13.32
CA TYR A 61 37.57 13.29 -12.09
C TYR A 61 37.31 14.22 -10.89
N GLY A 62 37.44 15.54 -11.06
CA GLY A 62 37.14 16.53 -10.02
C GLY A 62 35.69 16.50 -9.57
N THR A 63 34.75 16.52 -10.52
CA THR A 63 33.31 16.57 -10.19
C THR A 63 32.79 15.23 -9.68
N PHE A 64 33.18 14.12 -10.32
CA PHE A 64 32.60 12.81 -10.05
C PHE A 64 33.26 12.11 -8.85
N PHE A 65 34.59 12.12 -8.77
CA PHE A 65 35.31 11.45 -7.69
C PHE A 65 35.39 12.32 -6.44
N THR A 66 35.93 13.54 -6.52
CA THR A 66 36.22 14.30 -5.29
C THR A 66 34.95 14.87 -4.64
N THR A 67 34.02 15.42 -5.43
CA THR A 67 32.77 15.97 -4.89
C THR A 67 31.75 14.86 -4.58
N GLY A 68 31.73 13.80 -5.40
CA GLY A 68 30.88 12.62 -5.19
C GLY A 68 31.23 11.87 -3.90
N VAL A 69 32.53 11.59 -3.67
CA VAL A 69 32.99 10.95 -2.43
C VAL A 69 32.68 11.82 -1.21
N ARG A 70 32.85 13.14 -1.29
CA ARG A 70 32.54 14.06 -0.17
C ARG A 70 31.04 14.10 0.17
N LYS A 71 30.14 13.97 -0.81
CA LYS A 71 28.69 13.83 -0.59
C LYS A 71 28.34 12.45 -0.03
N LEU A 72 28.99 11.39 -0.49
CA LEU A 72 28.86 10.04 0.04
C LEU A 72 29.29 9.96 1.50
N THR A 73 30.40 10.59 1.89
CA THR A 73 30.84 10.66 3.30
C THR A 73 29.85 11.40 4.19
N LYS A 74 29.22 12.47 3.69
CA LYS A 74 28.15 13.17 4.43
C LYS A 74 26.90 12.30 4.58
N LEU A 75 26.57 11.52 3.56
CA LEU A 75 25.42 10.63 3.56
C LEU A 75 25.66 9.41 4.47
N THR A 76 26.85 8.80 4.43
CA THR A 76 27.20 7.72 5.37
C THR A 76 27.26 8.21 6.80
N HIS A 77 27.76 9.42 7.05
CA HIS A 77 27.69 10.05 8.38
C HIS A 77 26.24 10.34 8.82
N PHE A 78 25.36 10.76 7.91
CA PHE A 78 23.93 10.93 8.22
C PHE A 78 23.25 9.60 8.55
N PHE A 79 23.53 8.54 7.79
CA PHE A 79 23.00 7.19 8.03
C PHE A 79 23.54 6.58 9.34
N TYR A 80 24.83 6.76 9.64
CA TYR A 80 25.40 6.35 10.94
C TYR A 80 24.70 7.05 12.10
N ARG A 81 24.52 8.38 12.01
CA ARG A 81 23.91 9.17 13.10
C ARG A 81 22.41 8.98 13.28
N ARG A 82 21.68 8.53 12.25
CA ARG A 82 20.21 8.41 12.29
C ARG A 82 19.74 6.96 12.46
N ILE A 83 20.45 6.00 11.89
CA ILE A 83 20.05 4.58 11.88
C ILE A 83 20.85 3.78 12.90
N ILE A 84 22.19 3.90 12.93
CA ILE A 84 23.01 3.12 13.87
C ILE A 84 22.85 3.63 15.30
N ASP A 85 22.69 4.94 15.51
CA ASP A 85 22.32 5.50 16.81
C ASP A 85 20.82 5.31 17.14
N GLY A 86 19.98 5.04 16.13
CA GLY A 86 18.54 4.79 16.29
C GLY A 86 18.19 3.36 16.71
N ILE A 87 18.94 2.37 16.22
CA ILE A 87 18.79 0.94 16.56
C ILE A 87 18.91 0.67 18.08
N PRO A 88 19.91 1.19 18.83
CA PRO A 88 19.95 1.02 20.28
C PRO A 88 18.77 1.69 21.00
N ASN A 89 18.17 2.73 20.41
CA ASN A 89 17.00 3.40 20.98
C ASN A 89 15.70 2.59 20.72
N GLU A 90 15.56 1.94 19.57
CA GLU A 90 14.47 0.98 19.28
C GLU A 90 14.63 -0.33 20.06
N VAL A 91 15.85 -0.87 20.16
CA VAL A 91 16.15 -2.04 20.99
C VAL A 91 15.97 -1.69 22.47
N GLY A 92 16.28 -0.47 22.88
CA GLY A 92 15.97 0.06 24.22
C GLY A 92 14.46 0.12 24.48
N PHE A 93 13.66 0.53 23.50
CA PHE A 93 12.21 0.55 23.59
C PHE A 93 11.60 -0.87 23.69
N ILE A 94 12.11 -1.82 22.89
CA ILE A 94 11.71 -3.24 22.98
C ILE A 94 12.16 -3.84 24.31
N SER A 95 13.36 -3.52 24.79
CA SER A 95 13.88 -3.99 26.07
C SER A 95 13.09 -3.43 27.25
N PHE A 96 12.62 -2.18 27.15
CA PHE A 96 11.71 -1.56 28.11
C PHE A 96 10.37 -2.30 28.17
N PHE A 97 9.75 -2.57 27.00
CA PHE A 97 8.51 -3.35 26.93
C PHE A 97 8.67 -4.80 27.45
N VAL A 98 9.77 -5.46 27.13
CA VAL A 98 10.07 -6.82 27.62
C VAL A 98 10.31 -6.80 29.13
N ALA A 99 11.04 -5.79 29.65
CA ALA A 99 11.27 -5.63 31.09
C ALA A 99 9.97 -5.33 31.85
N GLU A 100 9.05 -4.57 31.26
CA GLU A 100 7.77 -4.23 31.89
C GLU A 100 6.79 -5.41 31.89
N ILE A 101 6.81 -6.24 30.83
CA ILE A 101 6.11 -7.53 30.80
C ILE A 101 6.70 -8.49 31.84
N LEU A 102 8.04 -8.57 31.96
CA LEU A 102 8.71 -9.37 32.99
C LEU A 102 8.41 -8.88 34.40
N ALA A 103 8.36 -7.56 34.62
CA ALA A 103 7.98 -6.95 35.89
C ALA A 103 6.52 -7.26 36.25
N PHE A 104 5.61 -7.22 35.27
CA PHE A 104 4.21 -7.60 35.45
C PHE A 104 4.07 -9.08 35.82
N VAL A 105 4.77 -9.97 35.11
CA VAL A 105 4.78 -11.41 35.42
C VAL A 105 5.39 -11.68 36.79
N HIS A 106 6.52 -11.06 37.12
CA HIS A 106 7.17 -11.19 38.42
C HIS A 106 6.28 -10.69 39.56
N TRP A 107 5.58 -9.58 39.36
CA TRP A 107 4.60 -9.07 40.31
C TRP A 107 3.43 -10.04 40.50
N TRP A 108 2.89 -10.59 39.40
CA TRP A 108 1.80 -11.55 39.44
C TRP A 108 2.18 -12.84 40.19
N VAL A 109 3.40 -13.35 39.96
CA VAL A 109 3.94 -14.51 40.68
C VAL A 109 4.18 -14.21 42.16
N SER A 110 4.73 -13.05 42.49
CA SER A 110 4.96 -12.61 43.87
C SER A 110 3.65 -12.49 44.65
N GLU A 111 2.59 -12.00 44.01
CA GLU A 111 1.27 -11.84 44.63
C GLU A 111 0.61 -13.20 44.90
N ILE A 112 0.73 -14.16 43.97
CA ILE A 112 0.25 -15.53 44.18
C ILE A 112 1.00 -16.19 45.35
N LEU A 113 2.32 -16.01 45.42
CA LEU A 113 3.13 -16.53 46.52
C LEU A 113 2.76 -15.86 47.86
N SER A 114 2.50 -14.55 47.86
CA SER A 114 2.05 -13.79 49.03
C SER A 114 0.67 -14.27 49.52
N ILE A 115 -0.29 -14.44 48.61
CA ILE A 115 -1.63 -14.98 48.92
C ILE A 115 -1.49 -16.40 49.48
N THR A 116 -0.66 -17.24 48.86
CA THR A 116 -0.42 -18.61 49.33
C THR A 116 0.22 -18.61 50.71
N TYR A 117 1.24 -17.78 50.95
CA TYR A 117 1.92 -17.66 52.24
C TYR A 117 1.01 -17.13 53.34
N VAL A 118 0.18 -16.12 53.06
CA VAL A 118 -0.77 -15.54 54.02
C VAL A 118 -1.90 -16.52 54.34
N VAL A 119 -2.41 -17.25 53.34
CA VAL A 119 -3.39 -18.34 53.56
C VAL A 119 -2.75 -19.44 54.42
N LEU A 120 -1.53 -19.89 54.10
CA LEU A 120 -0.81 -20.91 54.87
C LEU A 120 -0.54 -20.45 56.32
N LYS A 121 -0.14 -19.20 56.52
CA LYS A 121 0.12 -18.60 57.83
C LYS A 121 -1.16 -18.36 58.63
N GLY A 122 -2.27 -18.03 57.96
CA GLY A 122 -3.61 -17.92 58.54
C GLY A 122 -4.16 -19.26 59.02
N TYR A 123 -3.85 -20.36 58.32
CA TYR A 123 -4.14 -21.72 58.79
C TYR A 123 -3.27 -22.14 59.99
N LEU A 124 -2.07 -21.59 60.14
CA LEU A 124 -1.10 -21.99 61.16
C LEU A 124 -1.16 -21.19 62.48
N TYR A 125 -1.69 -19.96 62.54
CA TYR A 125 -1.44 -19.10 63.71
C TYR A 125 -2.61 -18.28 64.32
N ASN A 126 -3.78 -18.07 63.68
CA ASN A 126 -4.91 -17.41 64.38
C ASN A 126 -6.26 -17.52 63.62
N PRO A 127 -7.38 -17.96 64.23
CA PRO A 127 -8.65 -18.19 63.53
C PRO A 127 -9.60 -16.98 63.58
N ASP A 128 -9.11 -15.75 63.48
CA ASP A 128 -9.97 -14.56 63.58
C ASP A 128 -10.34 -13.99 62.20
N LYS A 129 -11.58 -14.27 61.76
CA LYS A 129 -12.07 -14.05 60.38
C LYS A 129 -12.23 -12.57 59.98
N SER A 130 -12.25 -11.64 60.94
CA SER A 130 -12.58 -10.22 60.73
C SER A 130 -11.45 -9.42 60.06
N GLY A 131 -10.19 -9.67 60.44
CA GLY A 131 -9.00 -9.02 59.83
C GLY A 131 -8.76 -9.43 58.38
N ILE A 132 -8.99 -10.71 58.09
CA ILE A 132 -8.89 -11.31 56.75
C ILE A 132 -9.91 -10.64 55.79
N GLN A 133 -11.12 -10.35 56.27
CA GLN A 133 -12.16 -9.69 55.47
C GLN A 133 -11.80 -8.25 55.10
N LYS A 134 -11.16 -7.50 56.00
CA LYS A 134 -10.72 -6.12 55.75
C LYS A 134 -9.57 -6.07 54.75
N GLN A 135 -8.60 -6.99 54.88
CA GLN A 135 -7.50 -7.12 53.91
C GLN A 135 -7.98 -7.60 52.53
N LYS A 136 -8.93 -8.53 52.48
CA LYS A 136 -9.54 -8.96 51.21
C LYS A 136 -10.24 -7.81 50.48
N ARG A 137 -10.96 -6.94 51.19
CA ARG A 137 -11.59 -5.74 50.58
C ARG A 137 -10.56 -4.73 50.06
N GLN A 138 -9.45 -4.53 50.77
CA GLN A 138 -8.36 -3.65 50.30
C GLN A 138 -7.68 -4.22 49.05
N LEU A 139 -7.47 -5.54 49.00
CA LEU A 139 -6.92 -6.22 47.84
C LEU A 139 -7.87 -6.13 46.63
N ASP A 140 -9.17 -6.34 46.82
CA ASP A 140 -10.19 -6.20 45.78
C ASP A 140 -10.29 -4.78 45.22
N GLN A 141 -10.04 -3.76 46.05
CA GLN A 141 -10.00 -2.37 45.61
C GLN A 141 -8.73 -2.07 44.80
N ARG A 142 -7.57 -2.58 45.22
CA ARG A 142 -6.32 -2.44 44.46
C ARG A 142 -6.38 -3.17 43.13
N MET A 143 -6.88 -4.41 43.10
CA MET A 143 -7.09 -5.17 41.86
C MET A 143 -8.02 -4.44 40.89
N ARG A 144 -9.12 -3.86 41.40
CA ARG A 144 -10.03 -3.05 40.56
C ARG A 144 -9.35 -1.81 39.98
N LEU A 145 -8.50 -1.13 40.74
CA LEU A 145 -7.75 0.03 40.25
C LEU A 145 -6.75 -0.37 39.16
N HIS A 146 -5.94 -1.40 39.38
CA HIS A 146 -4.97 -1.88 38.39
C HIS A 146 -5.66 -2.40 37.12
N TYR A 147 -6.77 -3.13 37.26
CA TYR A 147 -7.58 -3.56 36.13
C TYR A 147 -8.12 -2.36 35.32
N LYS A 148 -8.57 -1.30 36.00
CA LYS A 148 -9.03 -0.08 35.34
C LYS A 148 -7.90 0.63 34.58
N VAL A 149 -6.70 0.72 35.17
CA VAL A 149 -5.51 1.30 34.52
C VAL A 149 -5.09 0.48 33.30
N ALA A 150 -5.07 -0.85 33.42
CA ALA A 150 -4.75 -1.73 32.29
C ALA A 150 -5.76 -1.59 31.14
N ILE A 151 -7.06 -1.45 31.45
CA ILE A 151 -8.09 -1.19 30.44
C ILE A 151 -7.87 0.15 29.74
N GLU A 152 -7.56 1.22 30.48
CA GLU A 152 -7.32 2.54 29.89
C GLU A 152 -6.05 2.54 29.03
N GLN A 153 -4.99 1.84 29.44
CA GLN A 153 -3.80 1.66 28.59
C GLN A 153 -4.11 0.87 27.31
N ILE A 154 -4.91 -0.20 27.39
CA ILE A 154 -5.34 -0.97 26.21
C ILE A 154 -6.22 -0.11 25.28
N LYS A 155 -7.10 0.73 25.84
CA LYS A 155 -7.88 1.69 25.05
C LYS A 155 -6.99 2.71 24.35
N GLN A 156 -5.96 3.22 25.04
CA GLN A 156 -5.04 4.20 24.47
C GLN A 156 -4.27 3.63 23.28
N VAL A 157 -3.63 2.46 23.46
CA VAL A 157 -2.90 1.77 22.37
C VAL A 157 -3.82 1.47 21.17
N ARG A 158 -5.08 1.15 21.43
CA ARG A 158 -6.08 0.94 20.38
C ARG A 158 -6.35 2.21 19.58
N ILE A 159 -6.62 3.34 20.25
CA ILE A 159 -6.88 4.63 19.61
C ILE A 159 -5.69 5.04 18.73
N ASP A 160 -4.47 4.86 19.24
CA ASP A 160 -3.26 5.17 18.49
C ASP A 160 -3.16 4.32 17.22
N THR A 161 -3.49 3.02 17.28
CA THR A 161 -3.47 2.14 16.10
C THR A 161 -4.43 2.62 14.99
N TYR A 162 -5.63 3.06 15.37
CA TYR A 162 -6.61 3.59 14.41
C TYR A 162 -6.16 4.92 13.80
N GLN A 163 -5.56 5.80 14.59
CA GLN A 163 -5.03 7.08 14.10
C GLN A 163 -3.94 6.93 13.04
N TYR A 164 -3.15 5.86 13.09
CA TYR A 164 -2.07 5.60 12.13
C TYR A 164 -2.51 4.83 10.88
N ALA A 165 -3.80 4.50 10.73
CA ALA A 165 -4.24 3.67 9.62
C ALA A 165 -4.14 4.32 8.24
N TRP A 166 -4.07 5.64 8.16
CA TRP A 166 -3.75 6.34 6.90
C TRP A 166 -2.41 5.88 6.32
N ILE A 167 -1.48 5.34 7.13
CA ILE A 167 -0.17 4.87 6.66
C ILE A 167 -0.31 3.64 5.75
N ILE A 168 -1.35 2.81 5.88
CA ILE A 168 -1.53 1.56 5.12
C ILE A 168 -1.39 1.77 3.59
N PRO A 169 -2.20 2.62 2.94
CA PRO A 169 -2.10 2.82 1.51
C PRO A 169 -0.80 3.51 1.10
N PHE A 170 -0.26 4.41 1.94
CA PHE A 170 0.93 5.19 1.59
C PHE A 170 2.25 4.47 1.84
N LEU A 171 2.32 3.46 2.71
CA LEU A 171 3.57 2.79 3.08
C LEU A 171 4.27 2.07 1.91
N PRO A 172 3.57 1.44 0.94
CA PRO A 172 4.22 0.85 -0.22
C PRO A 172 4.60 1.87 -1.30
N LEU A 173 4.07 3.11 -1.26
CA LEU A 173 4.24 4.15 -2.29
C LEU A 173 5.70 4.64 -2.48
N PRO A 174 6.55 4.74 -1.44
CA PRO A 174 7.96 5.06 -1.61
C PRO A 174 8.72 4.11 -2.53
N VAL A 175 8.30 2.85 -2.65
CA VAL A 175 8.96 1.86 -3.51
C VAL A 175 8.90 2.24 -4.99
N PRO A 176 7.72 2.42 -5.62
CA PRO A 176 7.65 2.85 -7.02
C PRO A 176 8.24 4.24 -7.24
N MET A 177 8.13 5.18 -6.27
CA MET A 177 8.76 6.51 -6.40
C MET A 177 10.28 6.41 -6.44
N LEU A 178 10.89 5.70 -5.50
CA LEU A 178 12.34 5.48 -5.46
C LEU A 178 12.79 4.68 -6.68
N ILE A 179 11.97 3.74 -7.15
CA ILE A 179 12.27 2.96 -8.34
C ILE A 179 12.25 3.81 -9.61
N GLY A 180 11.19 4.59 -9.79
CA GLY A 180 10.98 5.46 -10.95
C GLY A 180 12.03 6.55 -11.01
N LEU A 181 12.23 7.28 -9.91
CA LEU A 181 13.24 8.34 -9.82
C LEU A 181 14.66 7.77 -9.99
N GLY A 182 14.95 6.63 -9.37
CA GLY A 182 16.25 5.97 -9.50
C GLY A 182 16.54 5.49 -10.93
N LEU A 183 15.54 4.97 -11.65
CA LEU A 183 15.69 4.61 -13.07
C LEU A 183 15.91 5.83 -13.97
N LEU A 184 15.30 6.97 -13.63
CA LEU A 184 15.43 8.22 -14.38
C LEU A 184 16.79 8.89 -14.19
N LEU A 185 17.30 8.93 -12.95
CA LEU A 185 18.56 9.61 -12.63
C LEU A 185 19.81 8.72 -12.80
N PHE A 186 19.73 7.43 -12.46
CA PHE A 186 20.89 6.53 -12.41
C PHE A 186 20.56 5.13 -12.95
N PRO A 187 20.37 4.96 -14.27
CA PRO A 187 19.91 3.70 -14.86
C PRO A 187 20.92 2.55 -14.69
N MET A 188 22.23 2.83 -14.65
CA MET A 188 23.26 1.79 -14.53
C MET A 188 23.37 1.23 -13.10
N ALA A 189 23.41 2.09 -12.09
CA ALA A 189 23.55 1.71 -10.67
C ALA A 189 22.33 0.96 -10.12
N ARG A 190 21.13 1.31 -10.62
CA ARG A 190 19.91 0.60 -10.23
C ARG A 190 19.84 -0.81 -10.80
N LYS A 191 20.29 -1.03 -12.03
CA LYS A 191 20.31 -2.36 -12.68
C LYS A 191 21.23 -3.36 -11.97
N SER A 192 22.34 -2.92 -11.37
CA SER A 192 23.21 -3.79 -10.58
C SER A 192 22.59 -4.18 -9.23
N LEU A 193 21.84 -3.28 -8.59
CA LEU A 193 21.16 -3.51 -7.30
C LEU A 193 19.74 -4.08 -7.44
N ARG A 194 19.40 -4.71 -8.57
CA ARG A 194 17.99 -5.03 -8.89
C ARG A 194 17.28 -5.86 -7.81
N ARG A 195 17.98 -6.85 -7.25
CA ARG A 195 17.42 -7.80 -6.27
C ARG A 195 17.15 -7.15 -4.91
N MET A 196 17.94 -6.16 -4.53
CA MET A 196 17.75 -5.42 -3.28
C MET A 196 16.45 -4.62 -3.29
N TRP A 197 16.04 -4.10 -4.46
CA TRP A 197 14.78 -3.37 -4.61
C TRP A 197 13.53 -4.26 -4.60
N ALA A 198 13.63 -5.50 -5.11
CA ALA A 198 12.55 -6.47 -4.95
C ALA A 198 12.37 -6.87 -3.48
N PHE A 199 13.47 -7.11 -2.76
CA PHE A 199 13.43 -7.35 -1.32
C PHE A 199 12.78 -6.19 -0.55
N GLN A 200 13.14 -4.95 -0.88
CA GLN A 200 12.52 -3.76 -0.29
C GLN A 200 11.00 -3.70 -0.55
N SER A 201 10.56 -4.10 -1.74
CA SER A 201 9.14 -4.14 -2.12
C SER A 201 8.35 -5.15 -1.27
N VAL A 202 8.91 -6.35 -1.09
CA VAL A 202 8.32 -7.41 -0.26
C VAL A 202 8.30 -7.02 1.22
N LEU A 203 9.39 -6.43 1.72
CA LEU A 203 9.52 -5.99 3.11
C LEU A 203 8.49 -4.91 3.46
N LEU A 204 8.32 -3.89 2.62
CA LEU A 204 7.34 -2.84 2.90
C LEU A 204 5.91 -3.38 2.86
N LEU A 205 5.59 -4.28 1.92
CA LEU A 205 4.26 -4.89 1.86
C LEU A 205 3.99 -5.85 3.02
N SER A 206 5.02 -6.53 3.56
CA SER A 206 4.87 -7.38 4.75
C SER A 206 4.64 -6.58 6.03
N ILE A 207 5.24 -5.40 6.16
CA ILE A 207 4.91 -4.47 7.27
C ILE A 207 3.44 -4.05 7.18
N VAL A 208 2.94 -3.72 5.98
CA VAL A 208 1.51 -3.41 5.79
C VAL A 208 0.62 -4.60 6.16
N MET A 209 1.02 -5.82 5.81
CA MET A 209 0.28 -7.04 6.16
C MET A 209 0.14 -7.20 7.68
N ILE A 210 1.23 -7.00 8.44
CA ILE A 210 1.21 -7.07 9.91
C ILE A 210 0.24 -6.04 10.48
N PHE A 211 0.28 -4.80 9.96
CA PHE A 211 -0.64 -3.75 10.40
C PHE A 211 -2.10 -4.09 10.07
N SER A 212 -2.35 -4.65 8.89
CA SER A 212 -3.70 -5.07 8.44
C SER A 212 -4.25 -6.22 9.30
N ILE A 213 -3.41 -7.19 9.67
CA ILE A 213 -3.78 -8.27 10.59
C ILE A 213 -4.13 -7.71 11.97
N ASN A 214 -3.32 -6.81 12.51
CA ASN A 214 -3.60 -6.17 13.80
C ASN A 214 -4.94 -5.42 13.78
N LEU A 215 -5.23 -4.66 12.71
CA LEU A 215 -6.53 -4.01 12.55
C LEU A 215 -7.69 -5.01 12.47
N SER A 216 -7.53 -6.12 11.74
CA SER A 216 -8.59 -7.13 11.64
C SER A 216 -8.89 -7.79 12.99
N ILE A 217 -7.87 -8.09 13.80
CA ILE A 217 -8.03 -8.65 15.15
C ILE A 217 -8.78 -7.65 16.05
N GLN A 218 -8.45 -6.37 15.94
CA GLN A 218 -9.15 -5.31 16.68
C GLN A 218 -10.62 -5.16 16.23
N GLN A 219 -10.89 -5.29 14.93
CA GLN A 219 -12.25 -5.25 14.37
C GLN A 219 -13.10 -6.43 14.82
N ILE A 220 -12.57 -7.66 14.76
CA ILE A 220 -13.26 -8.87 15.23
C ILE A 220 -13.68 -8.74 16.71
N ASN A 221 -12.85 -8.11 17.54
CA ASN A 221 -13.10 -7.97 18.96
C ASN A 221 -14.09 -6.84 19.33
N SER A 222 -14.30 -5.85 18.46
CA SER A 222 -14.96 -4.60 18.88
C SER A 222 -15.97 -4.01 17.90
N ASN A 223 -15.97 -4.44 16.62
CA ASN A 223 -16.95 -4.06 15.59
C ASN A 223 -17.18 -2.54 15.43
N PHE A 224 -16.23 -1.69 15.85
CA PHE A 224 -16.36 -0.24 15.73
C PHE A 224 -15.89 0.23 14.36
N VAL A 225 -16.76 0.94 13.66
CA VAL A 225 -16.39 1.66 12.44
C VAL A 225 -15.63 2.93 12.81
N TYR A 226 -14.36 3.01 12.43
CA TYR A 226 -13.56 4.21 12.58
C TYR A 226 -13.49 4.97 11.27
N GLN A 227 -13.90 6.23 11.29
CA GLN A 227 -13.83 7.12 10.14
C GLN A 227 -13.08 8.37 10.55
N TYR A 228 -12.03 8.70 9.78
CA TYR A 228 -11.32 9.96 9.91
C TYR A 228 -11.43 10.70 8.58
N VAL A 229 -11.86 11.96 8.65
CA VAL A 229 -12.08 12.80 7.48
C VAL A 229 -11.29 14.08 7.64
N TRP A 230 -10.56 14.45 6.60
CA TRP A 230 -9.87 15.71 6.45
C TRP A 230 -10.54 16.49 5.31
N SER A 231 -11.16 17.63 5.65
CA SER A 231 -11.81 18.48 4.67
C SER A 231 -10.79 19.37 3.95
N TRP A 232 -10.82 19.31 2.62
CA TRP A 232 -10.16 20.26 1.74
C TRP A 232 -11.22 21.20 1.17
N ILE A 233 -11.25 22.42 1.72
CA ILE A 233 -12.15 23.47 1.24
C ILE A 233 -11.59 24.05 -0.06
N ILE A 234 -12.36 23.94 -1.15
CA ILE A 234 -12.00 24.53 -2.45
C ILE A 234 -12.67 25.90 -2.60
N ASN A 235 -13.98 25.98 -2.30
CA ASN A 235 -14.79 27.20 -2.27
C ASN A 235 -15.72 27.19 -1.05
N ASN A 236 -16.33 28.34 -0.70
CA ASN A 236 -17.24 28.45 0.46
C ASN A 236 -18.41 27.45 0.43
N ASP A 237 -18.88 27.06 -0.76
CA ASP A 237 -20.03 26.17 -0.94
C ASP A 237 -19.63 24.72 -1.28
N PHE A 238 -18.33 24.46 -1.53
CA PHE A 238 -17.85 23.15 -1.97
C PHE A 238 -16.60 22.73 -1.17
N SER A 239 -16.82 21.82 -0.22
CA SER A 239 -15.79 21.12 0.54
C SER A 239 -15.63 19.70 0.02
N LEU A 240 -14.40 19.34 -0.35
CA LEU A 240 -14.07 17.97 -0.73
C LEU A 240 -13.39 17.30 0.46
N GLU A 241 -14.00 16.23 0.95
CA GLU A 241 -13.52 15.49 2.11
C GLU A 241 -12.64 14.31 1.69
N PHE A 242 -11.45 14.22 2.26
CA PHE A 242 -10.52 13.11 2.06
C PHE A 242 -10.30 12.40 3.39
N GLY A 243 -10.52 11.09 3.42
CA GLY A 243 -10.46 10.36 4.67
C GLY A 243 -9.98 8.93 4.51
N TYR A 244 -10.09 8.19 5.61
CA TYR A 244 -10.00 6.75 5.57
C TYR A 244 -11.08 6.15 6.48
N LEU A 245 -11.60 5.01 6.05
CA LEU A 245 -12.65 4.29 6.73
C LEU A 245 -12.18 2.87 7.03
N ILE A 246 -12.18 2.53 8.32
CA ILE A 246 -11.86 1.18 8.81
C ILE A 246 -13.13 0.51 9.29
N ASP A 247 -13.55 -0.45 8.48
CA ASP A 247 -14.66 -1.36 8.72
C ASP A 247 -14.14 -2.79 8.78
N PRO A 248 -14.93 -3.74 9.32
CA PRO A 248 -14.63 -5.16 9.20
C PRO A 248 -14.34 -5.58 7.74
N LEU A 249 -15.10 -5.05 6.77
CA LEU A 249 -14.89 -5.33 5.35
C LEU A 249 -13.53 -4.81 4.84
N THR A 250 -13.17 -3.56 5.16
CA THR A 250 -11.91 -2.97 4.68
C THR A 250 -10.70 -3.65 5.32
N SER A 251 -10.82 -4.10 6.58
CA SER A 251 -9.77 -4.87 7.25
C SER A 251 -9.50 -6.24 6.60
N ILE A 252 -10.56 -6.98 6.24
CA ILE A 252 -10.44 -8.27 5.55
C ILE A 252 -9.87 -8.09 4.14
N MET A 253 -10.36 -7.09 3.39
CA MET A 253 -9.87 -6.82 2.03
C MET A 253 -8.41 -6.38 2.03
N SER A 254 -7.97 -5.60 3.02
CA SER A 254 -6.55 -5.20 3.16
C SER A 254 -5.62 -6.39 3.38
N ILE A 255 -6.04 -7.40 4.17
CA ILE A 255 -5.29 -8.66 4.32
C ILE A 255 -5.23 -9.42 3.00
N LEU A 256 -6.35 -9.51 2.28
CA LEU A 256 -6.40 -10.22 1.00
C LEU A 256 -5.44 -9.56 -0.02
N ILE A 257 -5.47 -8.23 -0.14
CA ILE A 257 -4.60 -7.49 -1.07
C ILE A 257 -3.13 -7.68 -0.73
N THR A 258 -2.76 -7.58 0.55
CA THR A 258 -1.36 -7.73 0.98
C THR A 258 -0.85 -9.16 0.84
N THR A 259 -1.66 -10.17 1.19
CA THR A 259 -1.27 -11.60 1.05
C THR A 259 -1.07 -12.00 -0.41
N VAL A 260 -2.03 -11.68 -1.29
CA VAL A 260 -1.90 -11.93 -2.74
C VAL A 260 -0.74 -11.11 -3.31
N GLY A 261 -0.60 -9.85 -2.91
CA GLY A 261 0.50 -8.99 -3.36
C GLY A 261 1.88 -9.53 -3.02
N ILE A 262 2.10 -10.01 -1.79
CA ILE A 262 3.38 -10.62 -1.38
C ILE A 262 3.64 -11.89 -2.19
N MET A 263 2.63 -12.73 -2.36
CA MET A 263 2.77 -13.98 -3.12
C MET A 263 3.16 -13.72 -4.58
N VAL A 264 2.53 -12.72 -5.21
CA VAL A 264 2.88 -12.31 -6.59
C VAL A 264 4.29 -11.71 -6.65
N LEU A 265 4.70 -10.89 -5.68
CA LEU A 265 6.06 -10.31 -5.66
C LEU A 265 7.14 -11.39 -5.51
N ILE A 266 6.94 -12.40 -4.66
CA ILE A 266 7.85 -13.53 -4.49
C ILE A 266 7.90 -14.37 -5.78
N TYR A 267 6.75 -14.68 -6.37
CA TYR A 267 6.68 -15.40 -7.65
C TYR A 267 7.43 -14.65 -8.77
N SER A 268 7.28 -13.33 -8.79
CA SER A 268 7.85 -12.47 -9.83
C SER A 268 9.37 -12.37 -9.76
N ASP A 269 10.00 -12.55 -8.59
CA ASP A 269 11.47 -12.56 -8.48
C ASP A 269 12.08 -13.64 -9.39
N ASN A 270 11.53 -14.85 -9.34
CA ASN A 270 11.99 -15.95 -10.17
C ASN A 270 11.58 -15.78 -11.63
N TYR A 271 10.32 -15.40 -11.88
CA TYR A 271 9.78 -15.28 -13.24
C TYR A 271 10.52 -14.21 -14.08
N MET A 272 10.85 -13.06 -13.49
CA MET A 272 11.49 -11.92 -14.18
C MET A 272 13.02 -11.89 -14.05
N SER A 273 13.63 -12.86 -13.37
CA SER A 273 15.07 -12.89 -13.07
C SER A 273 15.97 -12.67 -14.30
N HIS A 274 15.55 -13.18 -15.46
CA HIS A 274 16.28 -13.11 -16.73
C HIS A 274 15.93 -11.88 -17.57
N ASP A 275 14.86 -11.15 -17.23
CA ASP A 275 14.36 -10.03 -18.03
C ASP A 275 15.04 -8.70 -17.64
N HIS A 276 15.35 -7.87 -18.65
CA HIS A 276 15.96 -6.56 -18.43
C HIS A 276 14.99 -5.54 -17.78
N GLY A 277 13.69 -5.79 -17.88
CA GLY A 277 12.62 -4.94 -17.34
C GLY A 277 12.29 -5.17 -15.86
N TYR A 278 13.05 -6.00 -15.15
CA TYR A 278 12.81 -6.42 -13.76
C TYR A 278 12.37 -5.28 -12.83
N LEU A 279 13.14 -4.19 -12.75
CA LEU A 279 12.85 -3.10 -11.82
C LEU A 279 11.56 -2.35 -12.13
N ARG A 280 11.26 -2.18 -13.42
CA ARG A 280 10.04 -1.52 -13.87
C ARG A 280 8.82 -2.36 -13.51
N PHE A 281 8.92 -3.68 -13.64
CA PHE A 281 7.88 -4.61 -13.25
C PHE A 281 7.57 -4.50 -11.75
N PHE A 282 8.60 -4.53 -10.90
CA PHE A 282 8.43 -4.39 -9.45
C PHE A 282 7.81 -3.05 -9.05
N ALA A 283 8.17 -1.94 -9.71
CA ALA A 283 7.47 -0.67 -9.46
C ALA A 283 5.99 -0.70 -9.87
N TYR A 284 5.66 -1.25 -11.02
CA TYR A 284 4.26 -1.34 -11.45
C TYR A 284 3.44 -2.22 -10.49
N MET A 285 4.00 -3.34 -10.02
CA MET A 285 3.36 -4.19 -9.03
C MET A 285 3.17 -3.49 -7.68
N SER A 286 4.20 -2.81 -7.15
CA SER A 286 4.06 -2.07 -5.89
C SER A 286 3.09 -0.90 -6.01
N PHE A 287 3.09 -0.18 -7.13
CA PHE A 287 2.14 0.89 -7.40
C PHE A 287 0.70 0.37 -7.50
N PHE A 288 0.51 -0.80 -8.12
CA PHE A 288 -0.79 -1.50 -8.13
C PHE A 288 -1.26 -1.82 -6.71
N SER A 289 -0.41 -2.40 -5.85
CA SER A 289 -0.76 -2.69 -4.45
C SER A 289 -1.11 -1.43 -3.66
N THR A 290 -0.37 -0.32 -3.82
CA THR A 290 -0.70 0.98 -3.22
C THR A 290 -2.08 1.47 -3.67
N SER A 291 -2.35 1.48 -4.98
CA SER A 291 -3.62 1.97 -5.52
C SER A 291 -4.81 1.14 -5.03
N MET A 292 -4.65 -0.18 -4.93
CA MET A 292 -5.69 -1.09 -4.45
C MET A 292 -5.95 -0.93 -2.93
N LEU A 293 -4.90 -0.76 -2.12
CA LEU A 293 -5.06 -0.45 -0.69
C LEU A 293 -5.71 0.92 -0.47
N GLY A 294 -5.39 1.92 -1.29
CA GLY A 294 -6.05 3.22 -1.29
C GLY A 294 -7.54 3.13 -1.63
N LEU A 295 -7.89 2.32 -2.63
CA LEU A 295 -9.27 2.07 -3.02
C LEU A 295 -10.09 1.49 -1.86
N VAL A 296 -9.55 0.47 -1.17
CA VAL A 296 -10.26 -0.21 -0.07
C VAL A 296 -10.39 0.66 1.18
N THR A 297 -9.45 1.56 1.44
CA THR A 297 -9.46 2.42 2.62
C THR A 297 -10.25 3.71 2.41
N SER A 298 -10.81 3.95 1.22
CA SER A 298 -11.49 5.20 0.86
C SER A 298 -12.78 5.42 1.64
N SER A 299 -12.99 6.65 2.15
CA SER A 299 -14.22 7.04 2.86
C SER A 299 -15.27 7.70 1.97
N ASN A 300 -14.89 8.14 0.78
CA ASN A 300 -15.74 8.93 -0.12
C ASN A 300 -15.87 8.31 -1.51
N LEU A 301 -17.00 8.60 -2.18
CA LEU A 301 -17.23 8.20 -3.57
C LEU A 301 -16.18 8.79 -4.53
N ILE A 302 -15.82 10.08 -4.37
CA ILE A 302 -14.77 10.71 -5.16
C ILE A 302 -13.42 10.04 -4.92
N GLN A 303 -13.13 9.67 -3.67
CA GLN A 303 -11.87 9.03 -3.32
C GLN A 303 -11.77 7.63 -3.94
N ILE A 304 -12.85 6.86 -3.94
CA ILE A 304 -12.95 5.60 -4.70
C ILE A 304 -12.65 5.85 -6.17
N TYR A 305 -13.27 6.86 -6.78
CA TYR A 305 -13.05 7.18 -8.19
C TYR A 305 -11.59 7.48 -8.54
N ILE A 306 -10.90 8.25 -7.68
CA ILE A 306 -9.47 8.57 -7.87
C ILE A 306 -8.63 7.29 -7.82
N PHE A 307 -8.80 6.46 -6.79
CA PHE A 307 -8.02 5.22 -6.67
C PHE A 307 -8.42 4.18 -7.73
N TRP A 308 -9.67 4.18 -8.18
CA TRP A 308 -10.15 3.34 -9.27
C TRP A 308 -9.43 3.64 -10.58
N GLN A 309 -9.31 4.93 -10.95
CA GLN A 309 -8.51 5.33 -12.11
C GLN A 309 -7.02 4.97 -11.95
N LEU A 310 -6.45 5.11 -10.75
CA LEU A 310 -5.08 4.72 -10.49
C LEU A 310 -4.86 3.22 -10.68
N VAL A 311 -5.78 2.37 -10.21
CA VAL A 311 -5.76 0.91 -10.46
C VAL A 311 -5.86 0.63 -11.97
N GLY A 312 -6.72 1.36 -12.69
CA GLY A 312 -6.84 1.28 -14.15
C GLY A 312 -5.53 1.62 -14.88
N MET A 313 -4.85 2.70 -14.46
CA MET A 313 -3.54 3.10 -14.99
C MET A 313 -2.46 2.05 -14.70
N CYS A 314 -2.43 1.48 -13.49
CA CYS A 314 -1.51 0.39 -13.15
C CYS A 314 -1.72 -0.84 -14.03
N SER A 315 -2.97 -1.23 -14.27
CA SER A 315 -3.34 -2.35 -15.14
C SER A 315 -2.86 -2.12 -16.58
N TYR A 316 -3.05 -0.91 -17.11
CA TYR A 316 -2.52 -0.51 -18.41
C TYR A 316 -0.99 -0.68 -18.48
N LEU A 317 -0.26 -0.18 -17.49
CA LEU A 317 1.21 -0.29 -17.44
C LEU A 317 1.70 -1.76 -17.36
N LEU A 318 0.97 -2.61 -16.64
CA LEU A 318 1.29 -4.04 -16.50
C LEU A 318 0.99 -4.84 -17.76
N ILE A 319 -0.18 -4.65 -18.39
CA ILE A 319 -0.54 -5.31 -19.65
C ILE A 319 0.42 -4.86 -20.78
N GLY A 320 0.74 -3.57 -20.81
CA GLY A 320 1.66 -2.96 -21.76
C GLY A 320 3.14 -3.20 -21.45
N PHE A 321 3.49 -4.05 -20.48
CA PHE A 321 4.88 -4.20 -20.04
C PHE A 321 5.83 -4.56 -21.20
N TRP A 322 5.48 -5.54 -22.03
CA TRP A 322 6.21 -5.85 -23.26
C TRP A 322 5.66 -5.08 -24.47
N PHE A 323 5.77 -3.75 -24.41
CA PHE A 323 5.31 -2.83 -25.46
C PHE A 323 5.92 -3.08 -26.85
N THR A 324 7.04 -3.80 -26.95
CA THR A 324 7.65 -4.20 -28.23
C THR A 324 6.82 -5.23 -29.00
N ARG A 325 5.95 -6.00 -28.31
CA ARG A 325 5.07 -6.97 -28.95
C ARG A 325 3.78 -6.27 -29.38
N PRO A 326 3.42 -6.27 -30.69
CA PRO A 326 2.22 -5.58 -31.17
C PRO A 326 0.93 -6.17 -30.59
N VAL A 327 0.93 -7.46 -30.24
CA VAL A 327 -0.19 -8.12 -29.56
C VAL A 327 -0.42 -7.52 -28.17
N ALA A 328 0.65 -7.31 -27.39
CA ALA A 328 0.57 -6.72 -26.06
C ALA A 328 0.15 -5.24 -26.13
N ALA A 329 0.71 -4.47 -27.08
CA ALA A 329 0.34 -3.07 -27.27
C ALA A 329 -1.15 -2.89 -27.65
N LYS A 330 -1.67 -3.71 -28.58
CA LYS A 330 -3.10 -3.68 -28.94
C LYS A 330 -4.00 -4.12 -27.78
N ALA A 331 -3.62 -5.16 -27.04
CA ALA A 331 -4.37 -5.63 -25.87
C ALA A 331 -4.42 -4.57 -24.77
N CYS A 332 -3.30 -3.89 -24.55
CA CYS A 332 -3.14 -2.81 -23.58
C CYS A 332 -4.06 -1.61 -23.89
N GLN A 333 -4.04 -1.12 -25.13
CA GLN A 333 -4.95 -0.05 -25.58
C GLN A 333 -6.41 -0.44 -25.43
N LYS A 334 -6.74 -1.69 -25.80
CA LYS A 334 -8.11 -2.19 -25.69
C LYS A 334 -8.60 -2.21 -24.25
N ALA A 335 -7.81 -2.77 -23.33
CA ALA A 335 -8.16 -2.83 -21.91
C ALA A 335 -8.34 -1.43 -21.30
N PHE A 336 -7.48 -0.48 -21.67
CA PHE A 336 -7.59 0.90 -21.20
C PHE A 336 -8.85 1.60 -21.69
N VAL A 337 -9.16 1.49 -22.99
CA VAL A 337 -10.37 2.10 -23.55
C VAL A 337 -11.62 1.48 -22.95
N THR A 338 -11.66 0.16 -22.75
CA THR A 338 -12.81 -0.50 -22.13
C THR A 338 -12.99 -0.09 -20.67
N ASN A 339 -11.90 0.05 -19.93
CA ASN A 339 -11.96 0.51 -18.53
C ASN A 339 -12.44 1.96 -18.46
N HIS A 340 -11.96 2.83 -19.35
CA HIS A 340 -12.38 4.23 -19.38
C HIS A 340 -13.86 4.43 -19.70
N VAL A 341 -14.48 3.53 -20.47
CA VAL A 341 -15.94 3.56 -20.65
C VAL A 341 -16.65 3.28 -19.33
N GLY A 342 -16.17 2.30 -18.54
CA GLY A 342 -16.67 2.05 -17.19
C GLY A 342 -16.39 3.21 -16.23
N ASP A 343 -15.23 3.86 -16.32
CA ASP A 343 -14.91 5.03 -15.50
C ASP A 343 -15.85 6.21 -15.79
N PHE A 344 -16.31 6.34 -17.04
CA PHE A 344 -17.30 7.34 -17.41
C PHE A 344 -18.67 7.03 -16.78
N ASP A 345 -19.09 5.76 -16.82
CA ASP A 345 -20.34 5.31 -16.19
C ASP A 345 -20.30 5.51 -14.67
N LEU A 346 -19.18 5.15 -14.02
CA LEU A 346 -18.95 5.34 -12.59
C LEU A 346 -19.00 6.84 -12.21
N LEU A 347 -18.36 7.71 -13.00
CA LEU A 347 -18.39 9.16 -12.77
C LEU A 347 -19.82 9.71 -12.87
N LEU A 348 -20.57 9.28 -13.89
CA LEU A 348 -21.96 9.70 -14.10
C LEU A 348 -22.85 9.25 -12.94
N GLY A 349 -22.64 8.03 -12.42
CA GLY A 349 -23.31 7.53 -11.22
C GLY A 349 -23.02 8.39 -9.99
N ILE A 350 -21.75 8.75 -9.74
CA ILE A 350 -21.35 9.59 -8.60
C ILE A 350 -21.98 10.99 -8.69
N LEU A 351 -21.95 11.62 -9.87
CA LEU A 351 -22.59 12.92 -10.09
C LEU A 351 -24.11 12.86 -9.92
N GLY A 352 -24.74 11.78 -10.37
CA GLY A 352 -26.18 11.54 -10.17
C GLY A 352 -26.56 11.43 -8.70
N PHE A 353 -25.79 10.68 -7.91
CA PHE A 353 -26.01 10.61 -6.46
C PHE A 353 -25.78 11.95 -5.77
N TYR A 354 -24.74 12.69 -6.15
CA TYR A 354 -24.49 14.02 -5.61
C TYR A 354 -25.63 15.01 -5.90
N TRP A 355 -26.25 14.91 -7.08
CA TRP A 355 -27.44 15.72 -7.39
C TRP A 355 -28.62 15.45 -6.46
N ILE A 356 -28.76 14.20 -5.99
CA ILE A 356 -29.85 13.79 -5.10
C ILE A 356 -29.53 14.10 -3.63
N THR A 357 -28.32 13.80 -3.16
CA THR A 357 -27.97 13.84 -1.74
C THR A 357 -27.19 15.08 -1.33
N GLY A 358 -26.47 15.73 -2.26
CA GLY A 358 -25.59 16.87 -1.97
C GLY A 358 -24.32 16.52 -1.19
N SER A 359 -24.03 15.25 -0.92
CA SER A 359 -22.84 14.78 -0.18
C SER A 359 -22.16 13.59 -0.88
N PHE A 360 -20.84 13.50 -0.74
CA PHE A 360 -20.01 12.40 -1.28
C PHE A 360 -19.66 11.33 -0.24
N GLU A 361 -19.97 11.57 1.03
CA GLU A 361 -19.69 10.69 2.17
C GLU A 361 -20.69 9.53 2.23
N PHE A 362 -20.21 8.31 2.47
CA PHE A 362 -21.08 7.12 2.48
C PHE A 362 -22.20 7.24 3.52
N ARG A 363 -21.87 7.69 4.74
CA ARG A 363 -22.84 7.76 5.85
C ARG A 363 -23.99 8.71 5.53
N ASP A 364 -23.65 9.92 5.06
CA ASP A 364 -24.64 10.94 4.72
C ASP A 364 -25.48 10.49 3.52
N LEU A 365 -24.85 9.88 2.52
CA LEU A 365 -25.54 9.35 1.36
C LEU A 365 -26.58 8.29 1.78
N PHE A 366 -26.20 7.31 2.60
CA PHE A 366 -27.15 6.30 3.09
C PHE A 366 -28.27 6.90 3.95
N GLN A 367 -27.97 7.88 4.81
CA GLN A 367 -28.96 8.50 5.68
C GLN A 367 -29.97 9.35 4.90
N ILE A 368 -29.49 10.23 4.02
CA ILE A 368 -30.34 11.10 3.19
C ILE A 368 -31.18 10.26 2.24
N PHE A 369 -30.58 9.24 1.64
CA PHE A 369 -31.28 8.35 0.72
C PHE A 369 -32.42 7.57 1.39
N ASN A 370 -32.21 7.05 2.61
CA ASN A 370 -33.27 6.38 3.36
C ASN A 370 -34.43 7.33 3.71
N ASN A 371 -34.13 8.58 4.07
CA ASN A 371 -35.15 9.60 4.34
C ASN A 371 -35.94 9.99 3.08
N LEU A 372 -35.25 10.10 1.94
CA LEU A 372 -35.87 10.40 0.65
C LEU A 372 -36.79 9.27 0.17
N ILE A 373 -36.39 8.01 0.39
CA ILE A 373 -37.25 6.85 0.13
C ILE A 373 -38.47 6.86 1.04
N SER A 374 -38.31 7.15 2.35
CA SER A 374 -39.46 7.16 3.27
C SER A 374 -40.50 8.24 2.93
N ASN A 375 -40.04 9.36 2.34
CA ASN A 375 -40.91 10.48 1.98
C ASN A 375 -41.45 10.39 0.54
N ASN A 376 -41.03 9.39 -0.26
CA ASN A 376 -41.37 9.23 -1.69
C ASN A 376 -41.05 10.48 -2.55
N GLU A 377 -40.02 11.25 -2.21
CA GLU A 377 -39.70 12.50 -2.90
C GLU A 377 -38.83 12.30 -4.16
N VAL A 378 -38.35 11.08 -4.42
CA VAL A 378 -37.41 10.80 -5.52
C VAL A 378 -37.98 9.80 -6.51
N ASP A 379 -37.83 10.10 -7.80
CA ASP A 379 -38.16 9.19 -8.89
C ASP A 379 -37.35 7.89 -8.80
N PHE A 380 -38.05 6.79 -8.52
CA PHE A 380 -37.45 5.45 -8.40
C PHE A 380 -36.63 5.05 -9.64
N LEU A 381 -37.10 5.42 -10.83
CA LEU A 381 -36.39 5.15 -12.09
C LEU A 381 -35.05 5.87 -12.16
N PHE A 382 -34.99 7.14 -11.75
CA PHE A 382 -33.75 7.92 -11.77
C PHE A 382 -32.72 7.33 -10.81
N VAL A 383 -33.14 6.99 -9.59
CA VAL A 383 -32.30 6.33 -8.58
C VAL A 383 -31.77 4.99 -9.06
N THR A 384 -32.63 4.15 -9.65
CA THR A 384 -32.18 2.85 -10.18
C THR A 384 -31.19 3.02 -11.33
N LEU A 385 -31.35 4.04 -12.17
CA LEU A 385 -30.42 4.35 -13.24
C LEU A 385 -29.06 4.81 -12.68
N CYS A 386 -29.05 5.70 -11.68
CA CYS A 386 -27.83 6.11 -10.97
C CYS A 386 -27.13 4.93 -10.30
N ALA A 387 -27.87 4.02 -9.66
CA ALA A 387 -27.32 2.82 -9.04
C ALA A 387 -26.74 1.85 -10.09
N VAL A 388 -27.42 1.64 -11.21
CA VAL A 388 -26.89 0.81 -12.30
C VAL A 388 -25.60 1.40 -12.85
N LEU A 389 -25.53 2.72 -13.06
CA LEU A 389 -24.31 3.37 -13.54
C LEU A 389 -23.15 3.26 -12.55
N LEU A 390 -23.42 3.32 -11.23
CA LEU A 390 -22.38 3.21 -10.20
C LEU A 390 -21.80 1.79 -10.07
N PHE A 391 -22.60 0.75 -10.38
CA PHE A 391 -22.22 -0.66 -10.23
C PHE A 391 -22.08 -1.44 -11.55
N ALA A 392 -22.18 -0.77 -12.70
CA ALA A 392 -22.00 -1.35 -14.04
C ALA A 392 -20.52 -1.66 -14.33
#